data_AF-A0A5N6TVS4-F1
#
_entry.id   AF-A0A5N6TVS4-F1
#
_cell.length_a   1.000
_cell.length_b   1.000
_cell.length_c   1.000
_cell.angle_alpha   90.00
_cell.angle_beta   90.00
_cell.angle_gamma   90.00
#
_symmetry.space_group_name_H-M   'P 1'
#
loop_
_entity.id
_entity.type
_entity.pdbx_description
1 polymer ?
#
loop_
_entity_poly.entity_id
_entity_poly.type
_entity_poly.pdbx_seq_one_letter_code
_entity_poly.pdbx_strand_id
1 'polypeptide(L)'
;MVAIKSLAAAVVFGASLATATLEPASSNTQGKCPGTLNCDPAKTSTAIQAAECAYNTRTSETQTFAVFVTDHQYDSSNGAPYGTCKAYTCTAPTSSEMTDSDDDCWTFFWNDNGEDSGVGTSCIKSPDDGTCGCENSDGSFVYGGSNCS
;
A
#
# COMPACT_ATOMS: atom_id res chain seq x y z
N MET A 1 -18.83 15.38 -55.60
CA MET A 1 -17.75 14.88 -54.73
C MET A 1 -17.13 16.07 -54.02
N VAL A 2 -17.40 16.28 -52.74
CA VAL A 2 -16.48 16.97 -51.80
C VAL A 2 -16.74 16.36 -50.43
N ALA A 3 -15.66 15.88 -49.83
CA ALA A 3 -15.62 14.91 -48.76
C ALA A 3 -16.11 15.46 -47.40
N ILE A 4 -16.79 14.57 -46.66
CA ILE A 4 -17.12 14.70 -45.24
C ILE A 4 -15.80 14.90 -44.49
N LYS A 5 -15.61 16.08 -43.88
CA LYS A 5 -14.49 16.35 -42.99
C LYS A 5 -14.82 15.76 -41.61
N SER A 6 -13.98 14.82 -41.22
CA SER A 6 -14.02 14.04 -39.99
C SER A 6 -14.28 14.86 -38.74
N LEU A 7 -15.19 14.39 -37.87
CA LEU A 7 -15.22 14.78 -36.46
C LEU A 7 -13.97 14.21 -35.78
N ALA A 8 -13.03 15.07 -35.39
CA ALA A 8 -12.00 14.72 -34.44
C ALA A 8 -12.59 14.80 -33.03
N ALA A 9 -12.98 13.65 -32.46
CA ALA A 9 -13.28 13.55 -31.04
C ALA A 9 -11.97 13.61 -30.26
N ALA A 10 -11.64 14.79 -29.70
CA ALA A 10 -10.54 14.93 -28.77
C ALA A 10 -10.94 14.32 -27.43
N VAL A 11 -10.62 13.04 -27.23
CA VAL A 11 -10.63 12.43 -25.90
C VAL A 11 -9.44 12.98 -25.14
N VAL A 12 -9.68 13.99 -24.31
CA VAL A 12 -8.70 14.41 -23.30
C VAL A 12 -8.66 13.31 -22.25
N PHE A 13 -7.70 12.40 -22.36
CA PHE A 13 -7.32 11.56 -21.24
C PHE A 13 -6.70 12.49 -20.20
N GLY A 14 -7.51 12.88 -19.21
CA GLY A 14 -6.99 13.46 -17.98
C GLY A 14 -6.08 12.41 -17.35
N ALA A 15 -4.77 12.62 -17.43
CA ALA A 15 -3.84 11.90 -16.59
C ALA A 15 -4.16 12.31 -15.15
N SER A 16 -4.95 11.48 -14.45
CA SER A 16 -5.00 11.52 -13.00
C SER A 16 -3.59 11.15 -12.55
N LEU A 17 -2.78 12.15 -12.24
CA LEU A 17 -1.58 11.96 -11.46
C LEU A 17 -2.06 11.29 -10.17
N ALA A 18 -1.74 10.01 -10.03
CA ALA A 18 -1.99 9.29 -8.80
C ALA A 18 -1.15 9.97 -7.73
N THR A 19 -1.75 10.89 -6.98
CA THR A 19 -1.16 11.36 -5.74
C THR A 19 -1.24 10.17 -4.80
N ALA A 20 -0.13 9.46 -4.58
CA ALA A 20 -0.02 8.54 -3.46
C ALA A 20 -0.28 9.38 -2.21
N THR A 21 -1.50 9.27 -1.66
CA THR A 21 -1.86 9.96 -0.44
C THR A 21 -1.08 9.32 0.69
N LEU A 22 -0.29 10.15 1.39
CA LEU A 22 0.53 9.78 2.55
C LEU A 22 -0.36 9.65 3.78
N GLU A 23 -1.40 8.84 3.66
CA GLU A 23 -2.34 8.50 4.71
C GLU A 23 -1.94 7.12 5.24
N PRO A 24 -1.42 7.02 6.47
CA PRO A 24 -1.12 5.73 7.06
C PRO A 24 -2.39 4.93 7.36
N ALA A 25 -2.24 3.60 7.40
CA ALA A 25 -3.28 2.71 7.85
C ALA A 25 -3.76 3.08 9.28
N SER A 26 -5.06 3.02 9.48
CA SER A 26 -5.73 3.35 10.74
C SER A 26 -5.84 2.16 11.70
N SER A 27 -5.81 0.94 11.17
CA SER A 27 -5.74 -0.30 11.95
C SER A 27 -5.01 -1.40 11.17
N ASN A 28 -4.66 -2.49 11.85
CA ASN A 28 -3.92 -3.59 11.26
C ASN A 28 -4.25 -4.93 11.94
N THR A 29 -3.90 -6.02 11.27
CA THR A 29 -3.94 -7.38 11.80
C THR A 29 -2.67 -8.10 11.37
N GLN A 30 -1.75 -8.27 12.31
CA GLN A 30 -0.51 -9.03 12.10
C GLN A 30 -0.77 -10.54 12.23
N GLY A 31 -0.07 -11.36 11.45
CA GLY A 31 -0.15 -12.82 11.49
C GLY A 31 -1.39 -13.39 10.78
N LYS A 32 -2.11 -12.58 9.98
CA LYS A 32 -3.31 -13.03 9.26
C LYS A 32 -3.48 -12.38 7.91
N CYS A 33 -3.96 -13.20 6.99
CA CYS A 33 -4.43 -12.85 5.66
C CYS A 33 -5.97 -13.01 5.57
N PRO A 34 -6.65 -12.28 4.68
CA PRO A 34 -8.04 -12.58 4.33
C PRO A 34 -8.13 -13.93 3.62
N GLY A 35 -9.02 -14.82 4.06
CA GLY A 35 -9.15 -16.15 3.44
C GLY A 35 -9.84 -16.13 2.08
N THR A 36 -10.52 -15.04 1.76
CA THR A 36 -11.03 -14.77 0.42
C THR A 36 -10.97 -13.28 0.16
N LEU A 37 -10.57 -12.92 -1.07
CA LEU A 37 -10.54 -11.55 -1.54
C LEU A 37 -11.68 -11.35 -2.54
N ASN A 38 -12.45 -10.28 -2.37
CA ASN A 38 -13.59 -9.96 -3.22
C ASN A 38 -13.19 -9.24 -4.52
N CYS A 39 -11.90 -8.94 -4.69
CA CYS A 39 -11.35 -8.30 -5.87
C CYS A 39 -9.87 -8.65 -6.08
N ASP A 40 -9.40 -8.45 -7.29
CA ASP A 40 -7.97 -8.45 -7.60
C ASP A 40 -7.27 -7.21 -7.01
N PRO A 41 -5.97 -7.29 -6.69
CA PRO A 41 -5.23 -6.13 -6.21
C PRO A 41 -5.15 -5.04 -7.28
N ALA A 42 -5.46 -3.81 -6.88
CA ALA A 42 -5.31 -2.63 -7.74
C ALA A 42 -3.82 -2.31 -7.97
N LYS A 43 -2.95 -2.63 -7.01
CA LYS A 43 -1.50 -2.50 -7.13
C LYS A 43 -0.77 -3.61 -6.38
N THR A 44 0.24 -4.18 -7.01
CA THR A 44 1.23 -5.06 -6.35
C THR A 44 2.58 -4.37 -6.35
N SER A 45 3.24 -4.33 -5.20
CA SER A 45 4.59 -3.80 -5.01
C SER A 45 5.43 -4.84 -4.28
N THR A 46 6.64 -5.10 -4.75
CA THR A 46 7.53 -6.16 -4.24
C THR A 46 8.84 -5.58 -3.74
N ALA A 47 9.51 -6.28 -2.82
CA ALA A 47 10.78 -5.86 -2.23
C ALA A 47 10.71 -4.47 -1.56
N ILE A 48 9.63 -4.26 -0.81
CA ILE A 48 9.34 -3.03 -0.05
C ILE A 48 9.15 -3.37 1.42
N GLN A 49 9.34 -2.41 2.32
CA GLN A 49 9.11 -2.64 3.75
C GLN A 49 7.61 -2.81 4.05
N ALA A 50 7.29 -3.57 5.10
CA ALA A 50 5.94 -3.56 5.67
C ALA A 50 5.52 -2.13 6.07
N ALA A 51 6.46 -1.34 6.60
CA ALA A 51 6.23 0.06 6.91
C ALA A 51 5.83 0.89 5.68
N GLU A 52 6.48 0.68 4.52
CA GLU A 52 6.05 1.36 3.29
C GLU A 52 4.69 0.87 2.78
N CYS A 53 4.28 -0.37 3.09
CA CYS A 53 2.94 -0.87 2.76
C CYS A 53 1.88 -0.23 3.67
N ALA A 54 2.22 0.02 4.93
CA ALA A 54 1.31 0.52 5.95
C ALA A 54 1.17 2.05 5.98
N TYR A 55 2.24 2.80 5.68
CA TYR A 55 2.23 4.27 5.73
C TYR A 55 1.73 4.92 4.44
N ASN A 56 1.80 4.22 3.30
CA ASN A 56 1.52 4.82 2.00
C ASN A 56 0.34 4.13 1.32
N THR A 57 -0.60 4.93 0.83
CA THR A 57 -1.52 4.44 -0.20
C THR A 57 -0.75 4.21 -1.51
N ARG A 58 -1.08 3.12 -2.20
CA ARG A 58 -0.36 2.63 -3.39
C ARG A 58 -1.19 2.77 -4.66
N THR A 59 -2.45 3.20 -4.53
CA THR A 59 -3.44 3.25 -5.60
C THR A 59 -3.83 4.69 -5.90
N SER A 60 -4.25 4.95 -7.14
CA SER A 60 -4.84 6.24 -7.53
C SER A 60 -6.31 6.39 -7.09
N GLU A 61 -6.96 5.27 -6.84
CA GLU A 61 -8.30 5.19 -6.24
C GLU A 61 -8.20 5.10 -4.72
N THR A 62 -9.33 5.21 -4.02
CA THR A 62 -9.39 5.05 -2.56
C THR A 62 -8.96 3.64 -2.16
N GLN A 63 -7.77 3.53 -1.58
CA GLN A 63 -7.29 2.31 -0.95
C GLN A 63 -8.09 2.04 0.32
N THR A 64 -8.53 0.79 0.50
CA THR A 64 -9.32 0.38 1.66
C THR A 64 -8.51 -0.52 2.59
N PHE A 65 -7.68 -1.40 2.03
CA PHE A 65 -6.75 -2.24 2.76
C PHE A 65 -5.57 -2.65 1.88
N ALA A 66 -4.53 -3.17 2.52
CA ALA A 66 -3.40 -3.81 1.87
C ALA A 66 -3.03 -5.10 2.61
N VAL A 67 -2.61 -6.11 1.86
CA VAL A 67 -2.08 -7.37 2.39
C VAL A 67 -0.60 -7.43 2.08
N PHE A 68 0.21 -7.50 3.11
CA PHE A 68 1.65 -7.67 3.04
C PHE A 68 2.03 -9.10 3.37
N VAL A 69 2.91 -9.70 2.60
CA VAL A 69 3.51 -11.02 2.90
C VAL A 69 5.03 -10.86 2.89
N THR A 70 5.65 -11.27 3.98
CA THR A 70 7.09 -11.18 4.21
C THR A 70 7.86 -12.04 3.23
N ASP A 71 9.02 -11.54 2.79
CA ASP A 71 9.98 -12.27 1.99
C ASP A 71 11.31 -12.34 2.75
N HIS A 72 11.54 -13.50 3.36
CA HIS A 72 12.66 -13.73 4.27
C HIS A 72 14.05 -13.61 3.64
N GLN A 73 14.15 -13.48 2.31
CA GLN A 73 15.45 -13.20 1.68
C GLN A 73 16.03 -11.86 2.14
N TYR A 74 15.20 -10.95 2.67
CA TYR A 74 15.57 -9.61 3.10
C TYR A 74 15.66 -9.43 4.62
N ASP A 75 15.58 -10.49 5.43
CA ASP A 75 15.56 -10.40 6.90
C ASP A 75 16.80 -9.69 7.50
N SER A 76 17.92 -9.71 6.76
CA SER A 76 19.15 -9.01 7.16
C SER A 76 19.22 -7.55 6.69
N SER A 77 18.23 -7.07 5.95
CA SER A 77 18.20 -5.71 5.40
C SER A 77 17.72 -4.70 6.45
N ASN A 78 18.29 -3.50 6.43
CA ASN A 78 17.78 -2.42 7.26
C ASN A 78 16.35 -2.06 6.85
N GLY A 79 15.45 -1.92 7.82
CA GLY A 79 14.05 -1.64 7.54
C GLY A 79 13.16 -2.89 7.44
N ALA A 80 13.72 -4.09 7.57
CA ALA A 80 12.94 -5.33 7.60
C ALA A 80 11.76 -5.26 8.60
N PRO A 81 10.64 -5.95 8.33
CA PRO A 81 10.46 -6.92 7.24
C PRO A 81 10.23 -6.28 5.86
N TYR A 82 10.79 -6.90 4.81
CA TYR A 82 10.47 -6.61 3.41
C TYR A 82 9.65 -7.72 2.80
N GLY A 83 8.91 -7.42 1.73
CA GLY A 83 8.04 -8.40 1.11
C GLY A 83 7.22 -7.87 -0.04
N THR A 84 6.06 -8.50 -0.26
CA THR A 84 5.09 -8.13 -1.28
C THR A 84 3.88 -7.48 -0.63
N CYS A 85 3.58 -6.23 -0.99
CA CYS A 85 2.34 -5.54 -0.64
C CYS A 85 1.39 -5.59 -1.83
N LYS A 86 0.17 -6.07 -1.57
CA LYS A 86 -0.96 -6.00 -2.49
C LYS A 86 -1.97 -5.01 -1.93
N ALA A 87 -2.24 -3.93 -2.64
CA ALA A 87 -3.19 -2.90 -2.26
C ALA A 87 -4.51 -3.06 -3.01
N TYR A 88 -5.62 -2.84 -2.31
CA TYR A 88 -6.96 -3.07 -2.80
C TYR A 88 -7.84 -1.84 -2.61
N THR A 89 -8.84 -1.71 -3.49
CA THR A 89 -9.81 -0.60 -3.49
C THR A 89 -11.24 -1.09 -3.27
N CYS A 90 -11.47 -2.42 -3.25
CA CYS A 90 -12.76 -3.00 -2.89
C CYS A 90 -12.99 -2.99 -1.37
N THR A 91 -14.19 -3.37 -0.92
CA THR A 91 -14.52 -3.42 0.51
C THR A 91 -13.48 -4.21 1.29
N ALA A 92 -12.94 -3.60 2.36
CA ALA A 92 -11.97 -4.24 3.23
C ALA A 92 -12.60 -5.43 3.96
N PRO A 93 -11.85 -6.53 4.15
CA PRO A 93 -12.33 -7.67 4.89
C PRO A 93 -12.61 -7.28 6.35
N THR A 94 -13.63 -7.91 6.92
CA THR A 94 -13.94 -7.87 8.35
C THR A 94 -13.03 -8.81 9.13
N SER A 95 -12.95 -8.65 10.44
CA SER A 95 -12.15 -9.56 11.29
C SER A 95 -12.59 -11.02 11.17
N SER A 96 -13.86 -11.31 10.84
CA SER A 96 -14.34 -12.68 10.58
C SER A 96 -13.88 -13.28 9.25
N GLU A 97 -13.45 -12.45 8.30
CA GLU A 97 -12.94 -12.87 6.98
C GLU A 97 -11.40 -13.05 7.00
N MET A 98 -10.74 -12.64 8.08
CA MET A 98 -9.31 -12.84 8.37
C MET A 98 -9.05 -14.28 8.86
N THR A 99 -9.40 -15.28 8.05
CA THR A 99 -9.39 -16.70 8.45
C THR A 99 -8.05 -17.40 8.25
N ASP A 100 -7.13 -16.81 7.49
CA ASP A 100 -5.88 -17.45 7.14
C ASP A 100 -4.79 -16.98 8.11
N SER A 101 -4.49 -17.82 9.11
CA SER A 101 -3.36 -17.62 10.02
C SER A 101 -2.04 -17.88 9.29
N ASP A 102 -1.21 -16.84 9.21
CA ASP A 102 0.10 -16.87 8.56
C ASP A 102 0.99 -15.81 9.22
N ASP A 103 2.02 -16.25 9.95
CA ASP A 103 2.95 -15.38 10.69
C ASP A 103 3.71 -14.41 9.76
N ASP A 104 3.82 -14.74 8.47
CA ASP A 104 4.49 -13.91 7.47
C ASP A 104 3.54 -12.87 6.86
N CYS A 105 2.23 -12.98 7.13
CA CYS A 105 1.21 -12.10 6.61
C CYS A 105 0.85 -10.95 7.57
N TRP A 106 0.65 -9.76 7.03
CA TRP A 106 0.18 -8.59 7.76
C TRP A 106 -0.81 -7.81 6.92
N THR A 107 -2.03 -7.64 7.42
CA THR A 107 -3.06 -6.86 6.74
C THR A 107 -3.22 -5.48 7.38
N PHE A 108 -3.19 -4.44 6.57
CA PHE A 108 -3.31 -3.04 6.96
C PHE A 108 -4.61 -2.46 6.43
N PHE A 109 -5.29 -1.63 7.23
CA PHE A 109 -6.63 -1.13 6.94
C PHE A 109 -6.69 0.39 7.02
N TRP A 110 -7.35 1.01 6.04
CA TRP A 110 -7.72 2.44 6.05
C TRP A 110 -9.10 2.66 6.71
N ASN A 111 -9.44 1.78 7.65
CA ASN A 111 -10.61 1.82 8.52
C ASN A 111 -10.27 1.15 9.86
N ASP A 112 -11.27 0.80 10.66
CA ASP A 112 -11.16 0.19 12.00
C ASP A 112 -11.41 -1.35 12.03
N ASN A 113 -11.32 -2.04 10.88
CA ASN A 113 -11.55 -3.50 10.81
C ASN A 113 -10.43 -4.35 11.40
N GLY A 114 -9.22 -3.78 11.56
CA GLY A 114 -8.05 -4.47 12.09
C GLY A 114 -8.22 -4.87 13.56
N GLU A 115 -7.47 -5.89 13.99
CA GLU A 115 -7.48 -6.36 15.38
C GLU A 115 -6.82 -5.33 16.32
N ASP A 116 -5.84 -4.59 15.80
CA ASP A 116 -5.11 -3.56 16.52
C ASP A 116 -5.29 -2.19 15.86
N SER A 117 -5.51 -1.15 16.68
CA SER A 117 -5.56 0.23 16.20
C SER A 117 -4.17 0.77 15.86
N GLY A 118 -4.09 1.63 14.86
CA GLY A 118 -2.87 2.26 14.37
C GLY A 118 -2.17 1.47 13.26
N VAL A 119 -1.05 2.02 12.80
CA VAL A 119 -0.33 1.55 11.59
C VAL A 119 0.25 0.14 11.74
N GLY A 120 0.53 -0.29 12.96
CA GLY A 120 1.11 -1.61 13.26
C GLY A 120 2.63 -1.68 13.11
N THR A 121 3.23 -0.89 12.23
CA THR A 121 4.69 -0.88 11.99
C THR A 121 5.40 0.30 12.65
N SER A 122 6.73 0.22 12.72
CA SER A 122 7.57 1.40 12.94
C SER A 122 7.57 2.34 11.71
N CYS A 123 8.31 3.43 11.78
CA CYS A 123 8.61 4.31 10.64
C CYS A 123 9.14 3.54 9.42
N ILE A 124 9.00 4.13 8.23
CA ILE A 124 9.76 3.73 7.04
C ILE A 124 11.24 4.01 7.33
N LYS A 125 12.13 3.08 7.03
CA LYS A 125 13.56 3.22 7.30
C LYS A 125 14.37 3.26 6.01
N SER A 126 15.51 3.95 6.05
CA SER A 126 16.47 3.85 4.96
C SER A 126 17.01 2.41 4.87
N PRO A 127 17.10 1.85 3.65
CA PRO A 127 17.77 0.56 3.44
C PRO A 127 19.28 0.61 3.72
N ASP A 128 19.90 1.79 3.69
CA ASP A 128 21.35 1.94 3.85
C ASP A 128 21.80 1.81 5.32
N ASP A 129 21.05 2.41 6.24
CA ASP A 129 21.47 2.52 7.65
C ASP A 129 20.35 2.32 8.69
N GLY A 130 19.10 2.09 8.25
CA GLY A 130 17.96 1.86 9.14
C GLY A 130 17.40 3.11 9.81
N THR A 131 17.87 4.30 9.42
CA THR A 131 17.38 5.57 9.95
C THR A 131 15.93 5.79 9.53
N CYS A 132 15.08 6.20 10.47
CA CYS A 132 13.69 6.57 10.17
C CYS A 132 13.62 7.72 9.16
N GLY A 133 12.63 7.64 8.29
CA GLY A 133 12.20 8.71 7.42
C GLY A 133 10.76 8.47 6.98
N CYS A 134 10.38 9.08 5.87
CA CYS A 134 9.11 8.86 5.20
C CYS A 134 9.30 9.02 3.69
N GLU A 135 8.36 8.55 2.88
CA GLU A 135 8.38 8.78 1.43
C GLU A 135 7.51 9.99 1.09
N ASN A 136 7.96 10.83 0.16
CA ASN A 136 7.11 11.87 -0.43
C ASN A 136 6.12 11.26 -1.43
N SER A 137 5.16 12.06 -1.88
CA SER A 137 4.14 11.65 -2.85
C SER A 137 4.68 11.18 -4.22
N ASP A 138 5.95 11.43 -4.53
CA ASP A 138 6.67 10.92 -5.71
C ASP A 138 7.43 9.61 -5.47
N GLY A 139 7.38 9.06 -4.24
CA GLY A 139 8.12 7.87 -3.82
C GLY A 139 9.57 8.14 -3.41
N SER A 140 10.00 9.39 -3.28
CA SER A 140 11.36 9.71 -2.81
C SER A 140 11.44 9.59 -1.29
N PHE A 141 12.41 8.82 -0.78
CA PHE A 141 12.67 8.72 0.65
C PHE A 141 13.30 10.01 1.21
N VAL A 142 12.72 10.50 2.32
CA VAL A 142 13.17 11.67 3.07
C VAL A 142 13.72 11.23 4.42
N TYR A 143 15.04 11.30 4.55
CA TYR A 143 15.75 11.00 5.78
C TYR A 143 15.30 11.88 6.95
N GLY A 144 15.03 11.25 8.10
CA GLY A 144 14.63 11.96 9.33
C GLY A 144 13.27 12.65 9.24
N GLY A 145 12.54 12.48 8.15
CA GLY A 145 11.20 13.02 7.97
C GLY A 145 10.19 12.30 8.87
N SER A 146 9.35 13.08 9.56
CA SER A 146 8.21 12.59 10.35
C SER A 146 6.86 13.05 9.80
N ASN A 147 6.87 13.88 8.77
CA ASN A 147 5.68 14.46 8.13
C ASN A 147 5.98 14.70 6.65
N CYS A 148 5.84 13.65 5.85
CA CYS A 148 6.01 13.76 4.40
C CYS A 148 4.69 14.21 3.77
N SER A 149 4.80 15.03 2.71
CA SER A 149 3.69 15.61 1.95
C SER A 149 4.01 15.60 0.46
#